data_AF-A0A1S9CJ42-F1
#
_entry.id   AF-A0A1S9CJ42-F1
#
_cell.length_a   1.000
_cell.length_b   1.000
_cell.length_c   1.000
_cell.angle_alpha   90.00
_cell.angle_beta   90.00
_cell.angle_gamma   90.00
#
_symmetry.space_group_name_H-M   'P 1'
#
loop_
_entity.id
_entity.type
_entity.pdbx_description
1 polymer ?
#
loop_
_entity_poly.entity_id
_entity_poly.type
_entity_poly.pdbx_seq_one_letter_code
_entity_poly.pdbx_strand_id
1 'polypeptide(L)'
;MGYRQNYFKEDLGKGNKWKCVRCRNWFQKDMIDIDHIIPKSKGGSDKLWNLQAMCRSCNRSKGNKTNHTIIDLVRHNIKRAIKNLFKK
;
A
#
# COMPACT_ATOMS: atom_id res chain seq x y z
N MET A 1 -17.45 -4.18 3.49
CA MET A 1 -16.60 -3.46 2.50
C MET A 1 -15.20 -4.05 2.55
N GLY A 2 -14.56 -4.32 1.41
CA GLY A 2 -13.22 -4.92 1.39
C GLY A 2 -12.10 -3.96 1.77
N TYR A 3 -10.92 -4.49 2.09
CA TYR A 3 -9.72 -3.72 2.47
C TYR A 3 -9.33 -2.68 1.42
N ARG A 4 -9.55 -2.99 0.13
CA ARG A 4 -9.28 -2.09 -1.00
C ARG A 4 -10.15 -0.83 -0.94
N GLN A 5 -11.45 -0.97 -0.69
CA GLN A 5 -12.35 0.17 -0.58
C GLN A 5 -11.99 1.02 0.64
N ASN A 6 -11.66 0.40 1.77
CA ASN A 6 -11.26 1.10 2.99
C ASN A 6 -9.97 1.91 2.77
N TYR A 7 -8.98 1.34 2.07
CA TYR A 7 -7.75 2.04 1.74
C TYR A 7 -8.01 3.33 0.94
N PHE A 8 -8.83 3.26 -0.11
CA PHE A 8 -9.12 4.44 -0.95
C PHE A 8 -9.99 5.49 -0.26
N LYS A 9 -10.80 5.10 0.74
CA LYS A 9 -11.53 6.06 1.57
C LYS A 9 -10.59 6.84 2.49
N GLU A 10 -9.57 6.17 3.02
CA GLU A 10 -8.60 6.70 3.97
C GLU A 10 -7.45 7.48 3.30
N ASP A 11 -7.08 7.08 2.09
CA ASP A 11 -6.07 7.73 1.26
C ASP A 11 -6.62 8.10 -0.10
N LEU A 12 -7.02 9.36 -0.26
CA LEU A 12 -7.54 9.94 -1.51
C LEU A 12 -6.48 10.01 -2.64
N GLY A 13 -5.21 9.75 -2.32
CA GLY A 13 -4.11 9.91 -3.27
C GLY A 13 -3.88 11.37 -3.66
N LYS A 14 -3.00 11.59 -4.65
CA LYS A 14 -2.76 12.92 -5.22
C LYS A 14 -3.53 13.03 -6.53
N GLY A 15 -4.67 13.71 -6.51
CA GLY A 15 -5.55 13.86 -7.68
C GLY A 15 -6.06 12.52 -8.20
N ASN A 16 -6.58 11.64 -7.33
CA ASN A 16 -7.04 10.29 -7.66
C ASN A 16 -5.98 9.38 -8.31
N LYS A 17 -4.71 9.65 -8.03
CA LYS A 17 -3.58 8.81 -8.40
C LYS A 17 -2.79 8.39 -7.17
N TRP A 18 -2.28 7.17 -7.18
CA TRP A 18 -1.41 6.62 -6.14
C TRP A 18 -0.06 6.26 -6.72
N LYS A 19 0.98 6.48 -5.92
CA LYS A 19 2.36 6.18 -6.31
C LYS A 19 2.68 4.74 -5.91
N CYS A 20 3.06 3.93 -6.88
CA CYS A 20 3.52 2.56 -6.61
C CYS A 20 4.77 2.59 -5.72
N VAL A 21 4.77 1.84 -4.62
CA VAL A 21 5.90 1.79 -3.68
C VAL A 21 7.19 1.21 -4.30
N ARG A 22 7.07 0.39 -5.35
CA ARG A 22 8.20 -0.28 -6.02
C ARG A 22 8.75 0.56 -7.18
N CYS A 23 7.98 0.72 -8.25
CA CYS A 23 8.43 1.41 -9.46
C CYS A 23 8.33 2.93 -9.39
N ARG A 24 7.72 3.49 -8.34
CA ARG A 24 7.62 4.94 -8.08
C ARG A 24 6.81 5.73 -9.14
N ASN A 25 6.17 5.06 -10.10
CA ASN A 25 5.24 5.69 -11.04
C ASN A 25 3.86 5.92 -10.41
N TRP A 26 3.11 6.87 -10.97
CA TRP A 26 1.75 7.21 -10.54
C TRP A 26 0.71 6.48 -11.40
N PHE A 27 -0.30 5.90 -10.76
CA PHE A 27 -1.35 5.14 -11.42
C PHE A 27 -2.73 5.61 -10.97
N GLN A 28 -3.70 5.54 -11.87
CA GLN A 28 -5.11 5.76 -11.55
C GLN A 28 -5.66 4.61 -10.70
N LYS A 29 -6.83 4.82 -10.07
CA LYS A 29 -7.47 3.89 -9.14
C LYS A 29 -7.68 2.49 -9.72
N ASP A 30 -8.04 2.41 -10.99
CA ASP A 30 -8.29 1.19 -11.76
C ASP A 30 -6.99 0.42 -12.07
N MET A 31 -5.88 1.13 -12.32
CA MET A 31 -4.58 0.53 -12.66
C MET A 31 -3.69 0.20 -11.46
N ILE A 32 -4.11 0.56 -10.24
CA ILE A 32 -3.36 0.30 -9.01
C ILE A 32 -4.05 -0.76 -8.13
N ASP A 33 -3.24 -1.63 -7.54
CA ASP A 33 -3.65 -2.60 -6.54
C ASP A 33 -3.30 -2.12 -5.13
N ILE A 34 -4.04 -2.64 -4.16
CA ILE A 34 -3.73 -2.49 -2.74
C ILE A 34 -3.14 -3.83 -2.31
N ASP A 35 -1.84 -3.83 -2.08
CA ASP A 35 -1.05 -5.00 -1.69
C ASP A 35 -0.92 -5.08 -0.17
N HIS A 36 -0.87 -6.32 0.33
CA HIS A 36 -0.54 -6.59 1.73
C HIS A 36 0.98 -6.73 1.89
N ILE A 37 1.58 -5.86 2.68
CA ILE A 37 3.03 -5.85 2.94
C ILE A 37 3.49 -7.20 3.50
N ILE A 38 2.78 -7.69 4.53
CA ILE A 38 2.77 -9.09 4.94
C ILE A 38 1.68 -9.79 4.13
N PRO A 39 1.99 -10.79 3.29
CA PRO A 39 0.99 -11.48 2.49
C PRO A 39 -0.13 -12.09 3.34
N LYS A 40 -1.37 -12.07 2.82
CA LYS A 40 -2.53 -12.65 3.52
C LYS A 40 -2.34 -14.13 3.85
N SER A 41 -1.71 -14.89 2.95
CA SER A 41 -1.35 -16.30 3.16
C SER A 41 -0.33 -16.54 4.29
N LYS A 42 0.28 -15.48 4.81
CA LYS A 42 1.24 -15.50 5.93
C LYS A 42 0.69 -14.77 7.16
N GLY A 43 -0.63 -14.61 7.28
CA GLY A 43 -1.27 -13.96 8.42
C GLY A 43 -1.32 -12.43 8.37
N GLY A 44 -1.04 -11.81 7.21
CA GLY A 44 -1.13 -10.37 7.04
C GLY A 44 -2.55 -9.83 7.25
N SER A 45 -2.69 -8.77 8.05
CA SER A 45 -3.98 -8.15 8.34
C SER A 45 -4.47 -7.21 7.23
N ASP A 46 -5.78 -6.99 7.17
CA ASP A 46 -6.43 -5.99 6.29
C ASP A 46 -6.36 -4.55 6.85
N LYS A 47 -5.55 -4.31 7.89
CA LYS A 47 -5.40 -2.98 8.51
C LYS A 47 -4.47 -2.10 7.68
N LEU A 48 -4.72 -0.79 7.67
CA LEU A 48 -3.96 0.18 6.86
C LEU A 48 -2.44 0.16 7.09
N TRP A 49 -1.96 -0.22 8.27
CA TRP A 49 -0.52 -0.37 8.55
C TRP A 49 0.15 -1.48 7.73
N ASN A 50 -0.64 -2.41 7.18
CA ASN A 50 -0.19 -3.52 6.36
C ASN A 50 -0.56 -3.36 4.87
N LEU A 51 -1.23 -2.28 4.48
CA LEU A 51 -1.70 -2.08 3.11
C LEU A 51 -0.87 -1.01 2.40
N GLN A 52 -0.42 -1.30 1.18
CA GLN A 52 0.35 -0.37 0.36
C GLN A 52 -0.15 -0.31 -1.10
N ALA A 53 -0.01 0.85 -1.74
CA ALA A 53 -0.38 1.01 -3.14
C ALA A 53 0.74 0.49 -4.07
N MET A 54 0.39 -0.42 -4.97
CA MET A 54 1.35 -1.02 -5.90
C MET A 54 0.68 -1.30 -7.25
N CYS A 55 1.36 -0.99 -8.36
CA CYS A 55 0.81 -1.31 -9.68
C CYS A 55 0.72 -2.83 -9.89
N ARG A 56 -0.18 -3.25 -10.79
CA ARG A 56 -0.45 -4.67 -11.06
C ARG A 56 0.81 -5.48 -11.40
N SER A 57 1.73 -4.91 -12.18
CA SER A 57 2.97 -5.59 -12.58
C SER A 57 3.91 -5.82 -11.39
N CYS A 58 4.17 -4.79 -10.58
CA CYS A 58 4.97 -4.92 -9.36
C CYS A 58 4.30 -5.84 -8.34
N ASN A 59 2.97 -5.78 -8.23
CA ASN A 59 2.19 -6.62 -7.33
C ASN A 59 2.31 -8.10 -7.68
N ARG A 60 2.11 -8.43 -8.96
CA ARG A 60 2.30 -9.79 -9.48
C ARG A 60 3.75 -10.27 -9.30
N SER A 61 4.74 -9.39 -9.50
CA SER A 61 6.16 -9.71 -9.30
C SER A 61 6.49 -9.98 -7.82
N LYS A 62 5.88 -9.27 -6.87
CA LYS A 62 6.03 -9.54 -5.43
C LYS A 62 5.43 -10.89 -5.04
N GLY A 63 4.18 -11.14 -5.41
CA GLY A 63 3.46 -12.35 -5.00
C GLY A 63 3.43 -12.51 -3.47
N ASN A 64 3.76 -13.71 -2.98
CA ASN A 64 3.83 -14.04 -1.56
C ASN A 64 5.25 -13.92 -0.95
N LYS A 65 6.19 -13.32 -1.69
CA LYS A 65 7.58 -13.12 -1.22
C LYS A 65 7.61 -12.12 -0.07
N THR A 66 8.55 -12.34 0.86
CA THR A 66 8.69 -11.54 2.09
C THR A 66 10.02 -10.78 2.17
N ASN A 67 10.82 -10.81 1.11
CA ASN A 67 12.19 -10.28 1.08
C ASN A 67 12.28 -8.78 1.43
N HIS A 68 11.21 -8.02 1.19
CA HIS A 68 11.16 -6.59 1.47
C HIS A 68 10.14 -6.22 2.55
N THR A 69 9.47 -7.20 3.17
CA THR A 69 8.36 -6.96 4.11
C THR A 69 8.76 -6.06 5.27
N ILE A 70 9.90 -6.30 5.91
CA ILE A 70 10.37 -5.48 7.05
C ILE A 70 10.60 -4.04 6.60
N ILE A 71 11.31 -3.86 5.49
CA ILE A 71 11.66 -2.55 4.96
C ILE A 71 10.39 -1.78 4.55
N ASP A 72 9.46 -2.45 3.88
CA ASP A 72 8.20 -1.88 3.44
C ASP A 72 7.31 -1.51 4.65
N LEU A 73 7.25 -2.36 5.69
CA LEU A 73 6.51 -2.07 6.93
C LEU A 73 7.05 -0.81 7.62
N VAL A 74 8.36 -0.73 7.81
CA VAL A 74 9.00 0.41 8.48
C VAL A 74 8.76 1.68 7.69
N ARG A 75 9.07 1.68 6.39
CA ARG A 75 8.88 2.86 5.53
C ARG A 75 7.43 3.32 5.48
N HIS A 76 6.50 2.38 5.32
CA HIS A 76 5.07 2.68 5.25
C HIS A 76 4.54 3.26 6.56
N ASN A 77 4.85 2.63 7.69
CA ASN A 77 4.33 3.07 8.98
C ASN A 77 4.95 4.40 9.45
N ILE A 78 6.25 4.63 9.18
CA ILE A 78 6.87 5.94 9.42
C ILE A 78 6.19 7.03 8.56
N LYS A 79 6.00 6.78 7.26
CA LYS A 79 5.33 7.73 6.37
C LYS A 79 3.91 8.05 6.85
N ARG A 80 3.18 7.04 7.34
CA ARG A 80 1.84 7.22 7.91
C ARG A 80 1.86 8.03 9.19
N ALA A 81 2.78 7.74 10.10
CA ALA A 81 2.95 8.49 11.34
C ALA A 81 3.25 9.97 11.06
N ILE A 82 4.19 10.25 10.15
CA ILE A 82 4.51 11.61 9.69
C ILE A 82 3.26 12.27 9.08
N LYS A 83 2.54 11.61 8.17
CA LYS A 83 1.31 12.16 7.58
C LYS A 83 0.26 12.51 8.64
N ASN A 84 0.13 11.69 9.69
CA ASN A 84 -0.81 11.92 10.78
C ASN A 84 -0.36 13.07 11.69
N LEU A 85 0.93 13.21 11.97
CA LEU A 85 1.48 14.31 12.78
C LEU A 85 1.29 15.68 12.10
N PHE A 86 1.38 15.73 10.77
CA PHE A 86 1.24 16.97 9.99
C PHE A 86 -0.14 17.14 9.34
N LYS A 87 -1.09 16.23 9.61
CA LYS A 87 -2.52 16.41 9.29
C LYS A 87 -3.14 17.37 10.32
N LYS A 88 -2.87 18.67 10.17
CA LYS A 88 -3.74 19.72 10.73
C LYS A 88 -5.00 19.82 9.87
#